data_AF-A0A7C3HFN6-F1
#
_entry.id   AF-A0A7C3HFN6-F1
#
_cell.length_a   1.000
_cell.length_b   1.000
_cell.length_c   1.000
_cell.angle_alpha   90.00
_cell.angle_beta   90.00
_cell.angle_gamma   90.00
#
_symmetry.space_group_name_H-M   'P 1'
#
loop_
_entity.id
_entity.type
_entity.pdbx_description
1 polymer ?
#
loop_
_entity_poly.entity_id
_entity_poly.type
_entity_poly.pdbx_seq_one_letter_code
_entity_poly.pdbx_strand_id
1 'polypeptide(L)'
;NTSNDRISFSIGNLKATGSNLDLGSVSLATRSGAQSAIDAIDSAIDAVNTQRGQLGAVQNRLSYTIANVNNAAENLQASESTIRDADFAEEITQFTRAQILVQAGTAMLAQANVQPQAVLKLLG
;
A
#
# COMPACT_ATOMS: atom_id res chain seq x y z
N ASN A 1 -7.40 -12.92 7.83
CA ASN A 1 -8.12 -12.33 6.68
C ASN A 1 -9.61 -12.45 6.98
N THR A 2 -10.11 -11.57 7.83
CA THR A 2 -11.49 -11.53 8.30
C THR A 2 -12.35 -10.73 7.31
N SER A 3 -13.66 -10.99 7.23
CA SER A 3 -14.58 -10.37 6.25
C SER A 3 -14.53 -8.83 6.16
N ASN A 4 -13.96 -8.14 7.15
CA ASN A 4 -13.81 -6.68 7.18
C ASN A 4 -12.79 -6.13 6.16
N ASP A 5 -11.83 -6.94 5.71
CA ASP A 5 -10.79 -6.52 4.75
C ASP A 5 -11.24 -6.67 3.29
N ARG A 6 -12.46 -7.18 3.06
CA ARG A 6 -13.01 -7.42 1.72
C ARG A 6 -14.15 -6.46 1.43
N ILE A 7 -14.02 -5.73 0.33
CA ILE A 7 -15.11 -4.94 -0.23
C ILE A 7 -15.98 -5.89 -1.07
N SER A 8 -17.03 -6.43 -0.47
CA SER A 8 -18.06 -7.18 -1.22
C SER A 8 -19.05 -6.22 -1.85
N PHE A 9 -19.28 -6.35 -3.15
CA PHE A 9 -20.25 -5.54 -3.89
C PHE A 9 -21.09 -6.43 -4.80
N SER A 10 -22.39 -6.19 -4.85
CA SER A 10 -23.34 -6.88 -5.73
C SER A 10 -24.29 -5.86 -6.34
N ILE A 11 -24.55 -5.98 -7.63
CA ILE A 11 -25.60 -5.22 -8.33
C ILE A 11 -26.83 -6.11 -8.38
N GLY A 12 -27.95 -5.60 -7.86
CA GLY A 12 -29.26 -6.23 -8.08
C GLY A 12 -29.63 -6.30 -9.56
N ASN A 13 -30.67 -7.08 -9.90
CA ASN A 13 -31.14 -7.18 -11.29
C ASN A 13 -31.78 -5.85 -11.73
N LEU A 14 -31.04 -5.01 -12.45
CA LEU A 14 -31.50 -3.72 -12.98
C LEU A 14 -32.05 -3.79 -14.42
N LYS A 15 -32.43 -4.97 -14.90
CA LYS A 15 -33.04 -5.09 -16.24
C LYS A 15 -34.44 -4.47 -16.21
N ALA A 16 -34.82 -3.74 -17.28
CA ALA A 16 -36.14 -3.14 -17.40
C ALA A 16 -37.28 -4.15 -17.27
N THR A 17 -37.10 -5.38 -17.76
CA THR A 17 -38.06 -6.50 -17.63
C THR A 17 -37.78 -7.41 -16.43
N GLY A 18 -36.78 -7.07 -15.61
CA GLY A 18 -36.44 -7.82 -14.41
C GLY A 18 -37.41 -7.51 -13.28
N SER A 19 -37.52 -8.44 -12.32
CA SER A 19 -38.44 -8.35 -11.17
C SER A 19 -38.26 -7.11 -10.28
N ASN A 20 -37.16 -6.37 -10.42
CA ASN A 20 -36.86 -5.20 -9.60
C ASN A 20 -37.31 -3.87 -10.24
N LEU A 21 -37.43 -3.82 -11.58
CA LEU A 21 -37.88 -2.63 -12.31
C LEU A 21 -39.27 -2.88 -12.92
N ASP A 22 -39.53 -4.08 -13.43
CA ASP A 22 -40.83 -4.57 -13.93
C ASP A 22 -41.57 -3.62 -14.90
N LEU A 23 -40.82 -2.97 -15.80
CA LEU A 23 -41.39 -2.08 -16.84
C LEU A 23 -41.94 -2.87 -18.04
N GLY A 24 -41.84 -4.21 -18.03
CA GLY A 24 -42.24 -5.04 -19.18
C GLY A 24 -43.75 -5.11 -19.40
N SER A 25 -44.56 -4.85 -18.37
CA SER A 25 -46.02 -4.94 -18.38
C SER A 25 -46.72 -3.57 -18.51
N VAL A 26 -45.96 -2.48 -18.56
CA VAL A 26 -46.47 -1.12 -18.58
C VAL A 26 -47.13 -0.79 -19.93
N SER A 27 -48.34 -0.22 -19.89
CA SER A 27 -49.11 0.13 -21.10
C SER A 27 -49.52 1.60 -21.11
N LEU A 28 -49.24 2.30 -22.22
CA LEU A 28 -49.61 3.70 -22.44
C LEU A 28 -50.93 3.85 -23.22
N ALA A 29 -51.63 2.75 -23.51
CA ALA A 29 -52.82 2.77 -24.37
C ALA A 29 -54.05 3.45 -23.73
N THR A 30 -54.08 3.60 -22.41
CA THR A 30 -55.17 4.26 -21.69
C THR A 30 -54.63 5.35 -20.78
N ARG A 31 -55.45 6.34 -20.45
CA ARG A 31 -55.07 7.42 -19.52
C ARG A 31 -54.66 6.88 -18.14
N SER A 32 -55.36 5.85 -17.65
CA SER A 32 -55.00 5.18 -16.39
C SER A 32 -53.68 4.43 -16.50
N GLY A 33 -53.46 3.70 -17.61
CA GLY A 33 -52.21 2.99 -17.86
C GLY A 33 -51.02 3.92 -17.98
N ALA A 34 -51.17 5.07 -18.64
CA ALA A 34 -50.15 6.10 -18.73
C ALA A 34 -49.81 6.72 -17.35
N GLN A 35 -50.79 6.90 -16.46
CA GLN A 35 -50.54 7.37 -15.10
C GLN A 35 -49.73 6.34 -14.30
N SER A 36 -50.14 5.07 -14.33
CA SER A 36 -49.40 3.98 -13.67
C SER A 36 -48.02 3.74 -14.28
N ALA A 37 -47.84 4.02 -15.58
CA ALA A 37 -46.56 3.96 -16.25
C ALA A 37 -45.55 4.94 -15.65
N ILE A 38 -46.01 6.17 -15.37
CA ILE A 38 -45.17 7.22 -14.77
C ILE A 38 -44.72 6.77 -13.37
N ASP A 39 -45.64 6.30 -12.54
CA ASP A 39 -45.34 5.84 -11.18
C ASP A 39 -44.33 4.65 -11.18
N ALA A 40 -44.48 3.73 -12.13
CA ALA A 40 -43.56 2.60 -12.30
C ALA A 40 -42.16 3.05 -12.76
N ILE A 41 -42.10 4.01 -13.70
CA ILE A 41 -40.83 4.59 -14.17
C ILE A 41 -40.12 5.34 -13.04
N ASP A 42 -40.84 6.15 -12.25
CA ASP A 42 -40.27 6.88 -11.12
C ASP A 42 -39.68 5.92 -10.08
N SER A 43 -40.42 4.86 -9.74
CA SER A 43 -39.94 3.80 -8.84
C SER A 43 -38.68 3.10 -9.38
N ALA A 44 -38.62 2.84 -10.68
CA ALA A 44 -37.45 2.25 -11.32
C ALA A 44 -36.24 3.20 -11.34
N ILE A 45 -36.47 4.50 -11.55
CA ILE A 45 -35.42 5.52 -11.46
C ILE A 45 -34.84 5.57 -10.05
N ASP A 46 -35.68 5.55 -9.02
CA ASP A 46 -35.25 5.54 -7.62
C ASP A 46 -34.45 4.28 -7.26
N ALA A 47 -34.87 3.12 -7.75
CA ALA A 47 -34.12 1.87 -7.56
C ALA A 47 -32.72 1.94 -8.19
N VAL A 48 -32.61 2.46 -9.42
CA VAL A 48 -31.31 2.65 -10.10
C VAL A 48 -30.45 3.67 -9.38
N ASN A 49 -31.04 4.79 -8.94
CA ASN A 49 -30.33 5.84 -8.20
C ASN A 49 -29.80 5.32 -6.86
N THR A 50 -30.57 4.49 -6.16
CA THR A 50 -30.14 3.84 -4.92
C THR A 50 -28.92 2.95 -5.16
N GLN A 51 -28.95 2.10 -6.20
CA GLN A 51 -27.81 1.26 -6.55
C GLN A 51 -26.58 2.10 -6.95
N ARG A 52 -26.76 3.21 -7.68
CA ARG A 52 -25.69 4.16 -8.03
C ARG A 52 -25.10 4.84 -6.80
N GLY A 53 -25.94 5.22 -5.83
CA GLY A 53 -25.49 5.78 -4.56
C GLY A 53 -24.63 4.80 -3.76
N GLN A 54 -25.05 3.53 -3.69
CA GLN A 54 -24.26 2.46 -3.06
C GLN A 54 -22.93 2.24 -3.78
N LEU A 55 -22.92 2.24 -5.12
CA LEU A 55 -21.70 2.19 -5.93
C LEU A 55 -20.75 3.34 -5.61
N GLY A 56 -21.26 4.58 -5.52
CA GLY A 56 -20.47 5.74 -5.13
C GLY A 56 -19.88 5.62 -3.73
N ALA A 57 -20.65 5.11 -2.77
CA ALA A 57 -20.16 4.85 -1.42
C ALA A 57 -19.04 3.79 -1.40
N VAL A 58 -19.19 2.71 -2.18
CA VAL A 58 -18.17 1.67 -2.31
C VAL A 58 -16.91 2.20 -3.00
N GLN A 59 -17.04 3.02 -4.04
CA GLN A 59 -15.90 3.68 -4.68
C GLN A 59 -15.16 4.60 -3.70
N ASN A 60 -15.87 5.41 -2.92
CA ASN A 60 -15.24 6.25 -1.91
C ASN A 60 -14.47 5.41 -0.89
N ARG A 61 -15.08 4.36 -0.36
CA ARG A 61 -14.40 3.43 0.55
C ARG A 61 -13.16 2.80 -0.09
N LEU A 62 -13.23 2.37 -1.34
CA LEU A 62 -12.09 1.81 -2.06
C LEU A 62 -10.96 2.85 -2.17
N SER A 63 -11.26 4.08 -2.57
CA SER A 63 -10.27 5.16 -2.66
C SER A 63 -9.62 5.48 -1.32
N TYR A 64 -10.41 5.54 -0.24
CA TYR A 64 -9.87 5.73 1.12
C TYR A 64 -8.97 4.57 1.56
N THR A 65 -9.39 3.32 1.31
CA THR A 65 -8.57 2.15 1.63
C THR A 65 -7.26 2.17 0.85
N ILE A 66 -7.29 2.50 -0.45
CA ILE A 66 -6.08 2.62 -1.27
C ILE A 66 -5.14 3.68 -0.72
N ALA A 67 -5.65 4.88 -0.41
CA ALA A 67 -4.85 5.95 0.16
C ALA A 67 -4.21 5.55 1.50
N ASN A 68 -4.99 4.89 2.37
CA ASN A 68 -4.49 4.41 3.65
C ASN A 68 -3.41 3.33 3.49
N VAL A 69 -3.59 2.37 2.57
CA VAL A 69 -2.59 1.33 2.29
C VAL A 69 -1.32 1.93 1.71
N ASN A 70 -1.42 2.92 0.81
CA ASN A 70 -0.25 3.61 0.28
C ASN A 70 0.53 4.35 1.37
N ASN A 71 -0.15 5.08 2.25
CA ASN A 71 0.50 5.74 3.40
C ASN A 71 1.17 4.73 4.34
N ALA A 72 0.50 3.60 4.62
CA ALA A 72 1.08 2.54 5.43
C ALA A 72 2.32 1.91 4.76
N ALA A 73 2.27 1.70 3.44
CA ALA A 73 3.39 1.18 2.66
C ALA A 73 4.58 2.15 2.65
N GLU A 74 4.33 3.45 2.49
CA GLU A 74 5.37 4.49 2.54
C GLU A 74 6.04 4.55 3.93
N ASN A 75 5.25 4.52 5.00
CA ASN A 75 5.78 4.50 6.37
C ASN A 75 6.58 3.21 6.66
N LEU A 76 6.12 2.06 6.15
CA LEU A 76 6.84 0.79 6.27
C LEU A 76 8.16 0.83 5.51
N GLN A 77 8.16 1.35 4.27
CA GLN A 77 9.36 1.46 3.46
C GLN A 77 10.37 2.45 4.08
N ALA A 78 9.91 3.58 4.63
CA ALA A 78 10.78 4.51 5.33
C ALA A 78 11.39 3.90 6.60
N SER A 79 10.61 3.10 7.33
CA SER A 79 11.09 2.36 8.50
C SER A 79 12.10 1.28 8.09
N GLU A 80 11.83 0.53 7.02
CA GLU A 80 12.76 -0.47 6.47
C GLU A 80 14.07 0.18 6.01
N SER A 81 14.00 1.31 5.29
CA SER A 81 15.19 2.07 4.87
C SER A 81 16.01 2.48 6.07
N THR A 82 15.38 3.02 7.11
CA THR A 82 16.08 3.47 8.33
C THR A 82 16.77 2.30 9.04
N ILE A 83 16.11 1.14 9.14
CA ILE A 83 16.69 -0.07 9.74
C ILE A 83 17.87 -0.55 8.89
N ARG A 84 17.68 -0.69 7.57
CA ARG A 84 18.73 -1.14 6.66
C ARG A 84 19.93 -0.20 6.66
N ASP A 85 19.71 1.11 6.68
CA ASP A 85 20.78 2.10 6.70
C ASP A 85 21.54 2.08 8.05
N ALA A 86 20.84 1.84 9.17
CA ALA A 86 21.46 1.68 10.48
C ALA A 86 22.33 0.40 10.56
N ASP A 87 21.80 -0.73 10.09
CA ASP A 87 22.53 -2.00 10.05
C ASP A 87 23.74 -1.90 9.10
N PHE A 88 23.57 -1.26 7.94
CA PHE A 88 24.67 -1.01 7.00
C PHE A 88 25.73 -0.09 7.60
N ALA A 89 25.33 0.97 8.31
CA ALA A 89 26.27 1.85 8.99
C ALA A 89 27.07 1.09 10.06
N GLU A 90 26.43 0.24 10.87
CA GLU A 90 27.12 -0.58 11.86
C GLU A 90 28.14 -1.52 11.19
N GLU A 91 27.75 -2.25 10.15
CA GLU A 91 28.66 -3.19 9.47
C GLU A 91 29.83 -2.48 8.76
N ILE A 92 29.59 -1.33 8.13
CA ILE A 92 30.64 -0.52 7.52
C ILE A 92 31.61 0.04 8.57
N THR A 93 31.12 0.43 9.76
CA THR A 93 32.01 0.89 10.84
C THR A 93 32.87 -0.25 11.39
N GLN A 94 32.31 -1.46 11.55
CA GLN A 94 33.06 -2.63 11.97
C GLN A 94 34.10 -3.04 10.92
N PHE A 95 33.71 -3.07 9.64
CA PHE A 95 34.60 -3.35 8.52
C PHE A 95 35.75 -2.33 8.45
N THR A 96 35.43 -1.03 8.54
CA THR A 96 36.42 0.05 8.53
C THR A 96 37.36 -0.05 9.73
N ARG A 97 36.84 -0.31 10.92
CA ARG A 97 37.65 -0.52 12.14
C ARG A 97 38.60 -1.71 11.99
N ALA A 98 38.11 -2.82 11.45
CA ALA A 98 38.92 -4.00 11.18
C ALA A 98 40.05 -3.69 10.18
N GLN A 99 39.73 -2.94 9.10
CA GLN A 99 40.71 -2.56 8.10
C GLN A 99 41.77 -1.59 8.64
N ILE A 100 41.38 -0.61 9.46
CA ILE A 100 42.30 0.27 10.18
C ILE A 100 43.19 -0.54 11.12
N LEU A 101 42.64 -1.52 11.85
CA LEU A 101 43.42 -2.40 12.73
C LEU A 101 44.47 -3.21 11.96
N VAL A 102 44.14 -3.71 10.78
CA VAL A 102 45.09 -4.44 9.91
C VAL A 102 46.20 -3.50 9.43
N GLN A 103 45.86 -2.30 8.96
CA GLN A 103 46.83 -1.30 8.52
C GLN A 103 47.71 -0.77 9.68
N ALA A 104 47.12 -0.55 10.85
CA ALA A 104 47.84 -0.16 12.05
C ALA A 104 48.73 -1.31 12.55
N GLY A 105 48.27 -2.57 12.48
CA GLY A 105 49.05 -3.74 12.84
C GLY A 105 50.28 -3.93 11.95
N THR A 106 50.15 -3.72 10.63
CA THR A 106 51.29 -3.77 9.71
C THR A 106 52.25 -2.60 9.91
N ALA A 107 51.74 -1.38 10.13
CA ALA A 107 52.57 -0.22 10.45
C ALA A 107 53.27 -0.35 11.81
N MET A 108 52.60 -0.90 12.83
CA MET A 108 53.16 -1.18 14.16
C MET A 108 54.20 -2.28 14.11
N LEU A 109 54.00 -3.34 13.33
CA LEU A 109 55.02 -4.36 13.08
C LEU A 109 56.24 -3.78 12.36
N ALA A 110 56.03 -2.90 11.38
CA ALA A 110 57.12 -2.21 10.70
C ALA A 110 57.90 -1.31 11.68
N GLN A 111 57.22 -0.55 12.55
CA GLN A 111 57.83 0.31 13.57
C GLN A 111 58.54 -0.49 14.68
N ALA A 112 57.96 -1.61 15.10
CA ALA A 112 58.55 -2.51 16.09
C ALA A 112 59.79 -3.24 15.56
N ASN A 113 59.93 -3.42 14.23
CA ASN A 113 61.13 -4.01 13.63
C ASN A 113 62.31 -3.02 13.48
N VAL A 114 62.07 -1.71 13.41
CA VAL A 114 63.14 -0.69 13.37
C VAL A 114 63.69 -0.32 14.76
N GLN A 115 62.92 -0.51 15.83
CA GLN A 115 63.39 -0.27 17.21
C GLN A 115 64.60 -1.15 17.61
N PRO A 116 64.60 -2.48 17.39
CA PRO A 116 65.75 -3.35 17.70
C PRO A 116 67.00 -3.00 16.88
N GLN A 117 66.84 -2.56 15.64
CA GLN A 117 67.97 -2.15 14.79
C GLN A 117 68.65 -0.87 15.28
N ALA A 118 67.89 0.06 15.87
CA ALA A 118 68.44 1.25 16.50
C ALA A 118 69.26 0.92 17.77
N VAL A 119 68.84 -0.10 18.53
CA VAL A 119 69.58 -0.58 19.71
C VAL A 119 70.86 -1.34 19.32
N LEU A 120 70.83 -2.14 18.24
CA LEU A 120 72.02 -2.80 17.71
C LEU A 120 73.09 -1.81 17.20
N LYS A 121 72.69 -0.64 16.69
CA LYS A 121 73.60 0.46 16.34
C LYS A 121 74.23 1.19 17.54
N LEU A 122 73.69 1.00 18.74
CA LEU A 122 74.23 1.55 19.99
C LEU A 122 75.13 0.56 20.74
N LEU A 123 75.20 -0.71 20.28
CA LEU A 123 76.00 -1.78 20.89
C LEU A 123 77.18 -2.25 20.01
N GLY A 124 77.33 -1.71 18.79
CA GLY A 124 78.49 -1.92 17.92
C GLY A 124 79.22 -0.62 17.67
#